data_AF-A0A8K0P7L5-F1
#
_entry.id   AF-A0A8K0P7L5-F1
#
_cell.length_a   1.000
_cell.length_b   1.000
_cell.length_c   1.000
_cell.angle_alpha   90.00
_cell.angle_beta   90.00
_cell.angle_gamma   90.00
#
_symmetry.space_group_name_H-M   'P 1'
#
loop_
_entity.id
_entity.type
_entity.pdbx_description
1 polymer ?
#
loop_
_entity_poly.entity_id
_entity_poly.type
_entity_poly.pdbx_seq_one_letter_code
_entity_poly.pdbx_strand_id
1 'polypeptide(L)'
;MLKRIPSDWVDSSGVRLYISPKLRQYDGGVMELGLEYTDKMAIPPHQAEFELSGHCISECTAVAVPPDGIVVFASQLHTHLTGVRVLTRHFRDGRELPELNRDDHYSTHFQEIRLLKRRVTVLPGDALLTSCWYNSEDRDNITLGGFSISDEMCVNYIHYFPKISLEVCKSAISEASLKSYFRFLREHSIRGANRPTDENSKGVSDNYGSVRWSPLEASLLSKVYEETPLSMQCNRSDGRRFQGEWEGAPGIKVQIPLPPPTRPCEQYTAEDRRKRVSSDE
;
A
#
# COMPACT_ATOMS: atom_id res chain seq x y z
N MET A 1 -6.31 21.98 13.05
CA MET A 1 -6.48 22.19 14.51
C MET A 1 -7.10 20.94 15.11
N LEU A 2 -6.34 20.12 15.83
CA LEU A 2 -6.91 19.06 16.67
C LEU A 2 -7.63 19.75 17.83
N LYS A 3 -8.96 19.67 17.89
CA LYS A 3 -9.71 20.14 19.06
C LYS A 3 -9.29 19.26 20.24
N ARG A 4 -8.56 19.84 21.20
CA ARG A 4 -8.26 19.15 22.46
C ARG A 4 -9.59 18.88 23.16
N ILE A 5 -9.74 17.65 23.66
CA ILE A 5 -10.84 17.30 24.54
C ILE A 5 -10.79 18.28 25.73
N PRO A 6 -11.91 18.95 26.07
CA PRO A 6 -11.97 19.84 27.22
C PRO A 6 -11.46 19.15 28.50
N SER A 7 -10.78 19.89 29.38
CA SER A 7 -10.13 19.32 30.57
C SER A 7 -11.10 18.70 31.59
N ASP A 8 -12.39 19.01 31.47
CA ASP A 8 -13.49 18.51 32.29
C ASP A 8 -14.18 17.27 31.70
N TRP A 9 -13.76 16.80 30.52
CA TRP A 9 -14.32 15.60 29.89
C TRP A 9 -13.51 14.36 30.28
N VAL A 10 -14.20 13.33 30.77
CA VAL A 10 -13.63 11.99 30.98
C VAL A 10 -14.01 11.11 29.80
N ASP A 11 -13.04 10.73 28.97
CA ASP A 11 -13.24 9.74 27.92
C ASP A 11 -13.18 8.32 28.51
N SER A 12 -14.13 7.47 28.12
CA SER A 12 -14.20 6.05 28.50
C SER A 12 -14.52 5.18 27.29
N SER A 13 -14.03 5.59 26.12
CA SER A 13 -14.17 4.88 24.85
C SER A 13 -13.36 3.57 24.84
N GLY A 14 -13.82 2.58 24.09
CA GLY A 14 -13.15 1.28 24.01
C GLY A 14 -13.83 0.30 23.06
N VAL A 15 -13.39 -0.96 23.12
CA VAL A 15 -13.89 -2.05 22.27
C VAL A 15 -14.55 -3.12 23.15
N ARG A 16 -15.68 -3.67 22.70
CA ARG A 16 -16.34 -4.82 23.34
C ARG A 16 -15.90 -6.12 22.68
N LEU A 17 -15.34 -7.04 23.45
CA LEU A 17 -14.94 -8.37 22.99
C LEU A 17 -16.00 -9.40 23.36
N TYR A 18 -16.41 -10.23 22.40
CA TYR A 18 -17.29 -11.37 22.60
C TYR A 18 -16.46 -12.67 22.56
N ILE A 19 -16.38 -13.37 23.69
CA ILE A 19 -15.44 -14.49 23.89
C ILE A 19 -16.24 -15.80 24.07
N SER A 20 -15.71 -16.91 23.56
CA SER A 20 -16.26 -18.26 23.73
C SER A 20 -15.26 -19.16 24.45
N PRO A 21 -15.69 -19.99 25.43
CA PRO A 21 -14.81 -20.98 26.05
C PRO A 21 -14.53 -22.19 25.13
N LYS A 22 -15.33 -22.39 24.08
CA LYS A 22 -15.13 -23.45 23.08
C LYS A 22 -14.20 -22.96 21.97
N LEU A 23 -13.06 -23.63 21.81
CA LEU A 23 -12.11 -23.38 20.73
C LEU A 23 -12.73 -23.68 19.36
N ARG A 24 -12.42 -22.82 18.39
CA ARG A 24 -12.73 -23.04 16.97
C ARG A 24 -11.61 -23.85 16.33
N GLN A 25 -11.84 -24.34 15.11
CA GLN A 25 -10.89 -25.18 14.39
C GLN A 25 -9.54 -24.49 14.12
N TYR A 26 -9.56 -23.19 13.83
CA TYR A 26 -8.36 -22.42 13.52
C TYR A 26 -8.32 -21.11 14.32
N ASP A 27 -7.10 -20.72 14.71
CA ASP A 27 -6.83 -19.39 15.20
C ASP A 27 -6.82 -18.39 14.04
N GLY A 28 -7.45 -17.23 14.26
CA GLY A 28 -7.41 -16.11 13.34
C GLY A 28 -6.21 -15.21 13.59
N GLY A 29 -5.63 -14.68 12.52
CA GLY A 29 -4.57 -13.68 12.54
C GLY A 29 -4.96 -12.42 11.77
N VAL A 30 -4.23 -11.34 12.05
CA VAL A 30 -4.22 -10.12 11.24
C VAL A 30 -2.79 -9.91 10.76
N MET A 31 -2.61 -9.55 9.49
CA MET A 31 -1.31 -9.21 8.93
C MET A 31 -1.41 -7.88 8.20
N GLU A 32 -0.40 -7.04 8.39
CA GLU A 32 -0.29 -5.75 7.74
C GLU A 32 0.50 -5.88 6.45
N LEU A 33 -0.13 -5.50 5.34
CA LEU A 33 0.49 -5.38 4.02
C LEU A 33 0.61 -3.91 3.62
N GLY A 34 1.59 -3.58 2.78
CA GLY A 34 1.72 -2.25 2.18
C GLY A 34 3.04 -1.57 2.50
N LEU A 35 2.99 -0.27 2.77
CA LEU A 35 4.19 0.55 2.96
C LEU A 35 4.62 0.63 4.42
N GLU A 36 5.93 0.66 4.65
CA GLU A 36 6.49 0.98 5.95
C GLU A 36 6.13 2.41 6.38
N TYR A 37 5.97 2.62 7.69
CA TYR A 37 5.68 3.93 8.28
C TYR A 37 6.95 4.77 8.43
N THR A 38 7.59 5.08 7.30
CA THR A 38 8.83 5.87 7.25
C THR A 38 8.70 7.00 6.23
N ASP A 39 9.55 8.02 6.38
CA ASP A 39 9.62 9.15 5.46
C ASP A 39 10.29 8.81 4.12
N LYS A 40 10.72 7.55 3.91
CA LYS A 40 11.33 7.06 2.66
C LYS A 40 10.39 7.08 1.47
N MET A 41 9.09 7.04 1.71
CA MET A 41 8.05 7.08 0.69
C MET A 41 7.29 8.39 0.84
N ALA A 42 7.16 9.13 -0.25
CA ALA A 42 6.63 10.48 -0.22
C ALA A 42 5.82 10.80 -1.49
N ILE A 43 4.82 11.65 -1.33
CA ILE A 43 3.89 12.11 -2.36
C ILE A 43 4.19 13.58 -2.66
N PRO A 44 4.62 13.93 -3.89
CA PRO A 44 4.79 15.31 -4.33
C PRO A 44 3.51 16.15 -4.13
N PRO A 45 3.62 17.46 -3.91
CA PRO A 45 2.47 18.36 -3.88
C PRO A 45 1.82 18.47 -5.27
N HIS A 46 0.55 18.88 -5.29
CA HIS A 46 -0.22 19.18 -6.49
C HIS A 46 -0.39 18.03 -7.49
N GLN A 47 -0.50 16.78 -7.02
CA GLN A 47 -0.73 15.63 -7.87
C GLN A 47 -2.21 15.25 -7.85
N ALA A 48 -2.85 15.20 -9.02
CA ALA A 48 -4.22 14.69 -9.15
C ALA A 48 -4.31 13.19 -8.78
N GLU A 49 -3.27 12.45 -9.13
CA GLU A 49 -3.09 11.04 -8.79
C GLU A 49 -1.59 10.74 -8.69
N PHE A 50 -1.15 10.16 -7.57
CA PHE A 50 0.20 9.64 -7.38
C PHE A 50 0.13 8.26 -6.75
N GLU A 51 0.77 7.26 -7.34
CA GLU A 51 0.76 5.88 -6.86
C GLU A 51 1.96 5.61 -5.94
N LEU A 52 1.70 5.00 -4.79
CA LEU A 52 2.74 4.33 -4.01
C LEU A 52 2.39 2.85 -3.85
N SER A 53 3.40 1.99 -3.94
CA SER A 53 3.24 0.54 -3.90
C SER A 53 4.14 -0.09 -2.85
N GLY A 54 3.54 -0.88 -1.96
CA GLY A 54 4.22 -1.68 -0.95
C GLY A 54 4.12 -3.17 -1.25
N HIS A 55 5.23 -3.88 -1.01
CA HIS A 55 5.41 -5.27 -1.42
C HIS A 55 5.50 -6.18 -0.21
N CYS A 56 4.87 -7.34 -0.34
CA CYS A 56 5.18 -8.55 0.41
C CYS A 56 5.77 -9.55 -0.60
N ILE A 57 7.10 -9.61 -0.69
CA ILE A 57 7.81 -10.40 -1.71
C ILE A 57 7.76 -11.91 -1.41
N SER A 58 7.95 -12.70 -2.46
CA SER A 58 7.95 -14.17 -2.41
C SER A 58 8.90 -14.75 -1.37
N GLU A 59 10.05 -14.12 -1.15
CA GLU A 59 11.04 -14.54 -0.16
C GLU A 59 10.50 -14.46 1.27
N CYS A 60 9.71 -13.42 1.59
CA CYS A 60 9.11 -13.28 2.92
C CYS A 60 8.01 -14.31 3.14
N THR A 61 7.13 -14.52 2.17
CA THR A 61 6.08 -15.54 2.30
C THR A 61 6.65 -16.95 2.29
N ALA A 62 7.73 -17.22 1.54
CA ALA A 62 8.40 -18.52 1.49
C ALA A 62 8.95 -18.94 2.86
N VAL A 63 9.48 -18.01 3.65
CA VAL A 63 10.01 -18.31 4.99
C VAL A 63 8.93 -18.30 6.08
N ALA A 64 7.83 -17.57 5.86
CA ALA A 64 6.86 -17.29 6.91
C ALA A 64 5.55 -18.09 6.82
N VAL A 65 5.12 -18.44 5.61
CA VAL A 65 3.85 -19.14 5.35
C VAL A 65 4.11 -20.66 5.37
N PRO A 66 3.23 -21.47 5.99
CA PRO A 66 3.37 -22.93 6.01
C PRO A 66 3.03 -23.55 4.64
N PRO A 67 3.45 -24.80 4.37
CA PRO A 67 3.19 -25.48 3.09
C PRO A 67 1.72 -25.49 2.65
N ASP A 68 0.79 -25.63 3.61
CA ASP A 68 -0.66 -25.64 3.34
C ASP A 68 -1.25 -24.24 3.11
N GLY A 69 -0.46 -23.18 3.33
CA GLY A 69 -0.85 -21.80 3.15
C GLY A 69 -1.67 -21.20 4.28
N ILE A 70 -2.13 -19.98 4.02
CA ILE A 70 -3.15 -19.28 4.81
C ILE A 70 -4.33 -18.92 3.93
N VAL A 71 -5.51 -18.80 4.53
CA VAL A 71 -6.76 -18.43 3.90
C VAL A 71 -7.19 -17.06 4.41
N VAL A 72 -7.10 -16.06 3.56
CA VAL A 72 -7.58 -14.70 3.81
C VAL A 72 -9.08 -14.65 3.58
N PHE A 73 -9.83 -14.12 4.55
CA PHE A 73 -11.29 -14.06 4.51
C PHE A 73 -11.85 -12.64 4.70
N ALA A 74 -11.06 -11.69 5.21
CA ALA A 74 -11.46 -10.29 5.32
C ALA A 74 -10.27 -9.36 5.08
N SER A 75 -10.55 -8.10 4.77
CA SER A 75 -9.54 -7.07 4.53
C SER A 75 -10.08 -5.70 4.97
N GLN A 76 -9.20 -4.88 5.56
CA GLN A 76 -9.46 -3.47 5.88
C GLN A 76 -8.38 -2.62 5.25
N LEU A 77 -8.79 -1.72 4.35
CA LEU A 77 -7.91 -0.81 3.63
C LEU A 77 -7.76 0.49 4.41
N HIS A 78 -6.54 1.03 4.48
CA HIS A 78 -6.22 2.20 5.29
C HIS A 78 -5.21 3.11 4.59
N THR A 79 -5.58 4.40 4.51
CA THR A 79 -4.70 5.54 4.22
C THR A 79 -5.05 6.69 5.15
N HIS A 80 -4.26 7.76 5.13
CA HIS A 80 -4.67 9.06 5.68
C HIS A 80 -5.40 9.88 4.60
N LEU A 81 -5.45 11.21 4.76
CA LEU A 81 -6.41 12.12 4.14
C LEU A 81 -6.34 12.23 2.61
N THR A 82 -5.21 11.94 1.96
CA THR A 82 -5.05 12.09 0.51
C THR A 82 -5.36 10.82 -0.27
N GLY A 83 -5.55 9.67 0.38
CA GLY A 83 -5.83 8.40 -0.31
C GLY A 83 -7.22 8.34 -0.94
N VAL A 84 -7.28 7.96 -2.21
CA VAL A 84 -8.52 7.91 -3.02
C VAL A 84 -8.85 6.52 -3.57
N ARG A 85 -7.85 5.63 -3.63
CA ARG A 85 -8.02 4.26 -4.12
C ARG A 85 -6.97 3.34 -3.52
N VAL A 86 -7.34 2.08 -3.28
CA VAL A 86 -6.41 1.04 -2.80
C VAL A 86 -6.69 -0.30 -3.50
N LEU A 87 -5.62 -1.00 -3.88
CA LEU A 87 -5.67 -2.30 -4.54
C LEU A 87 -4.58 -3.21 -3.98
N THR A 88 -4.94 -4.44 -3.63
CA THR A 88 -3.97 -5.50 -3.33
C THR A 88 -4.02 -6.59 -4.41
N ARG A 89 -2.95 -6.67 -5.20
CA ARG A 89 -2.73 -7.71 -6.21
C ARG A 89 -2.02 -8.91 -5.59
N HIS A 90 -2.22 -10.09 -6.17
CA HIS A 90 -1.69 -11.37 -5.70
C HIS A 90 -0.95 -12.07 -6.84
N PHE A 91 0.24 -12.58 -6.58
CA PHE A 91 1.09 -13.22 -7.59
C PHE A 91 1.58 -14.58 -7.11
N ARG A 92 1.75 -15.50 -8.06
CA ARG A 92 2.38 -16.81 -7.86
C ARG A 92 3.22 -17.13 -9.09
N ASP A 93 4.50 -17.45 -8.88
CA ASP A 93 5.44 -17.81 -9.94
C ASP A 93 5.47 -16.80 -11.11
N GLY A 94 5.45 -15.50 -10.78
CA GLY A 94 5.45 -14.40 -11.77
C GLY A 94 4.11 -14.15 -12.47
N ARG A 95 3.07 -14.97 -12.21
CA ARG A 95 1.72 -14.82 -12.75
C ARG A 95 0.82 -14.09 -11.77
N GLU A 96 0.12 -13.08 -12.25
CA GLU A 96 -0.93 -12.41 -11.49
C GLU A 96 -2.15 -13.33 -11.33
N LEU A 97 -2.56 -13.49 -10.08
CA LEU A 97 -3.77 -14.19 -9.66
C LEU A 97 -4.87 -13.17 -9.40
N PRO A 98 -6.14 -13.60 -9.33
CA PRO A 98 -7.25 -12.69 -9.00
C PRO A 98 -6.93 -11.80 -7.79
N GLU A 99 -7.24 -10.51 -7.89
CA GLU A 99 -6.95 -9.49 -6.88
C GLU A 99 -7.50 -9.86 -5.49
N LEU A 100 -6.76 -9.56 -4.43
CA LEU A 100 -7.15 -9.89 -3.06
C LEU A 100 -8.28 -8.96 -2.60
N ASN A 101 -8.09 -7.65 -2.76
CA ASN A 101 -9.11 -6.64 -2.46
C ASN A 101 -8.86 -5.38 -3.30
N ARG A 102 -9.93 -4.65 -3.62
CA ARG A 102 -9.91 -3.42 -4.40
C ARG A 102 -11.01 -2.48 -3.94
N ASP A 103 -10.67 -1.20 -3.79
CA ASP A 103 -11.63 -0.12 -3.65
C ASP A 103 -11.18 1.09 -4.46
N ASP A 104 -11.86 1.31 -5.60
CA ASP A 104 -11.62 2.44 -6.49
C ASP A 104 -12.26 3.74 -6.01
N HIS A 105 -13.17 3.66 -5.03
CA HIS A 105 -13.87 4.80 -4.45
C HIS A 105 -13.63 4.85 -2.94
N TYR A 106 -12.40 4.50 -2.56
CA TYR A 106 -12.00 4.46 -1.17
C TYR A 106 -12.18 5.84 -0.54
N SER A 107 -12.73 5.86 0.68
CA SER A 107 -12.83 7.08 1.48
C SER A 107 -12.14 6.87 2.82
N THR A 108 -11.26 7.80 3.13
CA THR A 108 -10.52 7.90 4.40
C THR A 108 -11.45 8.03 5.61
N HIS A 109 -12.69 8.47 5.39
CA HIS A 109 -13.72 8.60 6.43
C HIS A 109 -14.58 7.34 6.59
N PHE A 110 -14.49 6.39 5.65
CA PHE A 110 -15.27 5.16 5.65
C PHE A 110 -14.35 3.93 5.56
N GLN A 111 -13.72 3.61 6.69
CA GLN A 111 -12.77 2.52 6.80
C GLN A 111 -13.38 1.35 7.58
N GLU A 112 -13.86 0.34 6.86
CA GLU A 112 -14.50 -0.84 7.44
C GLU A 112 -13.71 -2.12 7.17
N ILE A 113 -13.90 -3.12 8.02
CA ILE A 113 -13.41 -4.49 7.76
C ILE A 113 -14.44 -5.18 6.86
N ARG A 114 -14.06 -5.49 5.63
CA ARG A 114 -14.93 -6.19 4.67
C ARG A 114 -14.59 -7.66 4.61
N LEU A 115 -15.61 -8.51 4.71
CA LEU A 115 -15.47 -9.91 4.28
C LEU A 115 -15.23 -9.95 2.77
N LEU A 116 -14.23 -10.72 2.36
CA LEU A 116 -13.93 -10.90 0.95
C LEU A 116 -15.05 -11.73 0.30
N LYS A 117 -15.48 -11.34 -0.92
CA LYS A 117 -16.47 -12.09 -1.71
C LYS A 117 -16.04 -13.53 -1.96
N ARG A 118 -14.73 -13.76 -2.04
CA ARG A 118 -14.09 -15.07 -2.14
C ARG A 118 -12.96 -15.13 -1.13
N ARG A 119 -12.75 -16.30 -0.54
CA ARG A 119 -11.54 -16.55 0.26
C ARG A 119 -10.33 -16.64 -0.67
N VAL A 120 -9.19 -16.14 -0.21
CA VAL A 120 -7.94 -16.13 -0.99
C VAL A 120 -6.90 -16.97 -0.27
N THR A 121 -6.38 -18.00 -0.94
CA THR A 121 -5.31 -18.83 -0.39
C THR A 121 -3.95 -18.26 -0.80
N VAL A 122 -3.16 -17.86 0.17
CA VAL A 122 -1.76 -17.43 0.00
C VAL A 122 -0.87 -18.60 0.37
N LEU A 123 -0.04 -19.04 -0.56
CA LEU A 123 0.93 -20.12 -0.38
C LEU A 123 2.35 -19.56 -0.16
N PRO A 124 3.28 -20.37 0.38
CA PRO A 124 4.68 -19.96 0.46
C PRO A 124 5.23 -19.67 -0.95
N GLY A 125 5.96 -18.55 -1.08
CA GLY A 125 6.49 -18.11 -2.38
C GLY A 125 5.53 -17.21 -3.18
N ASP A 126 4.28 -17.04 -2.74
CA ASP A 126 3.39 -16.04 -3.32
C ASP A 126 3.86 -14.62 -2.98
N ALA A 127 3.54 -13.65 -3.83
CA ALA A 127 3.79 -12.24 -3.53
C ALA A 127 2.48 -11.43 -3.50
N LEU A 128 2.43 -10.41 -2.64
CA LEU A 128 1.29 -9.50 -2.51
C LEU A 128 1.77 -8.08 -2.73
N LEU A 129 1.07 -7.32 -3.57
CA LEU A 129 1.41 -5.94 -3.90
C LEU A 129 0.23 -5.05 -3.53
N THR A 130 0.40 -4.18 -2.55
CA THR A 130 -0.63 -3.21 -2.15
C THR A 130 -0.25 -1.84 -2.69
N SER A 131 -1.06 -1.35 -3.62
CA SER A 131 -0.92 -0.05 -4.28
C SER A 131 -1.99 0.89 -3.74
N CYS A 132 -1.59 2.11 -3.39
CA CYS A 132 -2.48 3.20 -2.97
C CYS A 132 -2.28 4.39 -3.91
N TRP A 133 -3.39 5.03 -4.28
CA TRP A 133 -3.38 6.25 -5.09
C TRP A 133 -3.81 7.43 -4.23
N TYR A 134 -3.11 8.54 -4.39
CA TYR A 134 -3.28 9.73 -3.59
C TYR A 134 -3.58 10.95 -4.45
N ASN A 135 -4.47 11.81 -3.98
CA ASN A 135 -4.70 13.15 -4.51
C ASN A 135 -4.11 14.18 -3.54
N SER A 136 -3.09 14.90 -4.00
CA SER A 136 -2.40 15.96 -3.25
C SER A 136 -2.57 17.33 -3.92
N GLU A 137 -3.62 17.54 -4.72
CA GLU A 137 -3.89 18.82 -5.40
C GLU A 137 -3.97 20.00 -4.42
N ASP A 138 -4.51 19.74 -3.23
CA ASP A 138 -4.71 20.69 -2.14
C ASP A 138 -3.49 20.85 -1.21
N ARG A 139 -2.39 20.13 -1.46
CA ARG A 139 -1.17 20.19 -0.64
C ARG A 139 -0.10 21.03 -1.34
N ASP A 140 0.38 22.07 -0.66
CA ASP A 140 1.50 22.90 -1.13
C ASP A 140 2.89 22.29 -0.87
N ASN A 141 2.99 21.37 0.10
CA ASN A 141 4.24 20.74 0.52
C ASN A 141 4.23 19.24 0.26
N ILE A 142 5.42 18.63 0.23
CA ILE A 142 5.58 17.17 0.19
C ILE A 142 4.80 16.53 1.34
N THR A 143 4.07 15.45 1.03
CA THR A 143 3.43 14.60 2.05
C THR A 143 4.29 13.36 2.25
N LEU A 144 4.79 13.16 3.46
CA LEU A 144 5.71 12.07 3.81
C LEU A 144 4.92 10.87 4.36
N GLY A 145 5.48 9.67 4.29
CA GLY A 145 4.98 8.51 5.03
C GLY A 145 5.23 8.66 6.54
N GLY A 146 4.23 8.34 7.37
CA GLY A 146 4.37 8.55 8.82
C GLY A 146 3.11 8.28 9.62
N PHE A 147 3.16 8.62 10.91
CA PHE A 147 2.07 8.39 11.87
C PHE A 147 1.15 9.60 12.07
N SER A 148 1.57 10.81 11.65
CA SER A 148 0.74 12.01 11.81
C SER A 148 -0.42 11.99 10.82
N ILE A 149 -1.54 12.62 11.17
CA ILE A 149 -2.66 12.84 10.25
C ILE A 149 -2.27 13.67 9.01
N SER A 150 -1.20 14.47 9.12
CA SER A 150 -0.64 15.24 8.01
C SER A 150 0.19 14.40 7.05
N ASP A 151 0.74 13.29 7.54
CA ASP A 151 1.54 12.31 6.80
C ASP A 151 0.60 11.34 6.08
N GLU A 152 1.15 10.33 5.39
CA GLU A 152 0.37 9.30 4.73
C GLU A 152 0.74 7.87 5.13
N MET A 153 -0.20 6.97 4.87
CA MET A 153 -0.06 5.52 5.02
C MET A 153 -0.63 4.79 3.80
N CYS A 154 -0.11 3.61 3.50
CA CYS A 154 -0.70 2.65 2.56
C CYS A 154 -0.74 1.28 3.22
N VAL A 155 -1.90 0.87 3.72
CA VAL A 155 -2.02 -0.38 4.48
C VAL A 155 -3.24 -1.18 4.05
N ASN A 156 -3.06 -2.49 3.97
CA ASN A 156 -4.15 -3.46 3.95
C ASN A 156 -3.98 -4.43 5.13
N TYR A 157 -4.89 -4.36 6.10
CA TYR A 157 -4.99 -5.34 7.18
C TYR A 157 -5.79 -6.54 6.68
N ILE A 158 -5.10 -7.65 6.41
CA ILE A 158 -5.75 -8.90 6.00
C ILE A 158 -6.08 -9.74 7.23
N HIS A 159 -7.29 -10.29 7.27
CA HIS A 159 -7.72 -11.24 8.30
C HIS A 159 -7.70 -12.64 7.72
N TYR A 160 -7.00 -13.56 8.38
CA TYR A 160 -6.70 -14.87 7.82
C TYR A 160 -6.70 -15.97 8.88
N PHE A 161 -6.68 -17.22 8.42
CA PHE A 161 -6.41 -18.41 9.24
C PHE A 161 -5.67 -19.48 8.39
N PRO A 162 -4.95 -20.44 9.00
CA PRO A 162 -4.56 -20.48 10.40
C PRO A 162 -3.57 -19.36 10.73
N LYS A 163 -3.56 -18.91 12.00
CA LYS A 163 -2.62 -17.90 12.49
C LYS A 163 -1.17 -18.37 12.27
N ILE A 164 -0.34 -17.48 11.72
CA ILE A 164 1.11 -17.67 11.58
C ILE A 164 1.85 -16.59 12.36
N SER A 165 3.19 -16.69 12.40
CA SER A 165 3.99 -15.70 13.14
C SER A 165 4.24 -14.40 12.37
N LEU A 166 3.99 -14.34 11.06
CA LEU A 166 4.13 -13.13 10.25
C LEU A 166 2.98 -12.16 10.50
N GLU A 167 3.35 -10.97 10.98
CA GLU A 167 2.41 -9.91 11.35
C GLU A 167 2.59 -8.68 10.46
N VAL A 168 3.83 -8.35 10.10
CA VAL A 168 4.12 -7.23 9.20
C VAL A 168 4.84 -7.76 7.97
N CYS A 169 4.24 -7.55 6.80
CA CYS A 169 4.87 -7.79 5.50
C CYS A 169 4.75 -6.52 4.65
N LYS A 170 5.70 -5.62 4.85
CA LYS A 170 5.71 -4.27 4.27
C LYS A 170 7.02 -3.99 3.57
N SER A 171 7.03 -2.95 2.74
CA SER A 171 8.26 -2.47 2.11
C SER A 171 8.32 -0.95 1.97
N ALA A 172 9.50 -0.45 1.66
CA ALA A 172 9.76 0.90 1.18
C ALA A 172 10.89 0.84 0.14
N ILE A 173 11.23 1.99 -0.47
CA ILE A 173 12.47 2.11 -1.25
C ILE A 173 13.69 1.80 -0.37
N SER A 174 14.71 1.14 -0.94
CA SER A 174 15.98 0.90 -0.26
C SER A 174 16.73 2.20 0.06
N GLU A 175 17.50 2.21 1.14
CA GLU A 175 18.25 3.38 1.58
C GLU A 175 19.29 3.80 0.55
N ALA A 176 19.96 2.84 -0.08
CA ALA A 176 20.97 3.10 -1.10
C ALA A 176 20.36 3.76 -2.34
N SER A 177 19.19 3.30 -2.79
CA SER A 177 18.47 3.88 -3.92
C SER A 177 17.96 5.28 -3.62
N LEU A 178 17.40 5.50 -2.44
CA LEU A 178 16.92 6.82 -2.03
C LEU A 178 18.05 7.84 -1.92
N LYS A 179 19.20 7.46 -1.32
CA LYS A 179 20.40 8.30 -1.28
C LYS A 179 20.92 8.63 -2.68
N SER A 180 20.91 7.64 -3.58
CA SER A 180 21.32 7.83 -4.98
C SER A 180 20.39 8.79 -5.73
N TYR A 181 19.08 8.73 -5.47
CA TYR A 181 18.12 9.68 -6.02
C TYR A 181 18.38 11.12 -5.55
N PHE A 182 18.59 11.34 -4.25
CA PHE A 182 18.89 12.69 -3.75
C PHE A 182 20.21 13.24 -4.27
N ARG A 183 21.23 12.39 -4.43
CA ARG A 183 22.48 12.75 -5.10
C ARG A 183 22.25 13.15 -6.56
N PHE A 184 21.47 12.36 -7.30
CA PHE A 184 21.13 12.66 -8.69
C PHE A 184 20.44 14.03 -8.81
N LEU A 185 19.45 14.30 -7.95
CA LEU A 185 18.79 15.61 -7.91
C LEU A 185 19.76 16.75 -7.60
N ARG A 186 20.69 16.57 -6.65
CA ARG A 186 21.70 17.60 -6.34
C ARG A 186 22.54 17.96 -7.56
N GLU A 187 22.96 16.96 -8.31
CA GLU A 187 23.87 17.12 -9.45
C GLU A 187 23.17 17.63 -10.71
N HIS A 188 21.90 17.25 -10.92
CA HIS A 188 21.19 17.44 -12.19
C HIS A 188 19.94 18.32 -12.11
N SER A 189 19.43 18.67 -10.93
CA SER A 189 18.31 19.61 -10.83
C SER A 189 18.71 20.97 -11.38
N ILE A 190 17.84 21.54 -12.22
CA ILE A 190 18.10 22.81 -12.92
C ILE A 190 18.28 23.91 -11.87
N ARG A 191 19.52 24.44 -11.82
CA ARG A 191 19.98 25.65 -11.11
C ARG A 191 18.82 26.54 -10.62
N GLY A 192 18.43 26.40 -9.35
CA GLY A 192 17.34 27.21 -8.79
C GLY A 192 16.84 26.84 -7.40
N ALA A 193 17.26 25.71 -6.81
CA ALA A 193 16.97 25.44 -5.40
C ALA A 193 17.90 26.28 -4.51
N ASN A 194 17.33 27.17 -3.69
CA ASN A 194 18.09 27.94 -2.69
C ASN A 194 18.77 27.04 -1.65
N ARG A 195 18.36 25.77 -1.53
CA ARG A 195 18.94 24.74 -0.67
C ARG A 195 18.97 23.41 -1.42
N PRO A 196 20.13 22.91 -1.89
CA PRO A 196 20.20 21.62 -2.58
C PRO A 196 19.95 20.46 -1.62
N THR A 197 19.57 19.30 -2.16
CA THR A 197 19.57 18.02 -1.43
C THR A 197 21.00 17.65 -1.00
N ASP A 198 21.12 16.95 0.11
CA ASP A 198 22.37 16.35 0.60
C ASP A 198 22.05 15.07 1.37
N GLU A 199 22.33 13.94 0.74
CA GLU A 199 22.03 12.61 1.26
C GLU A 199 22.87 12.20 2.48
N ASN A 200 23.95 12.94 2.76
CA ASN A 200 24.86 12.62 3.86
C ASN A 200 24.64 13.51 5.08
N SER A 201 24.23 14.77 4.89
CA SER A 201 24.07 15.74 5.99
C SER A 201 22.62 16.02 6.40
N LYS A 202 21.64 15.77 5.53
CA LYS A 202 20.22 16.00 5.81
C LYS A 202 19.47 14.70 6.03
N GLY A 203 18.43 14.76 6.87
CA GLY A 203 17.44 13.67 6.98
C GLY A 203 16.66 13.48 5.68
N VAL A 204 15.95 12.37 5.54
CA VAL A 204 15.15 12.07 4.35
C VAL A 204 14.04 13.11 4.15
N SER A 205 13.27 13.40 5.21
CA SER A 205 12.28 14.47 5.24
C SER A 205 12.82 15.83 4.75
N ASP A 206 13.99 16.25 5.24
CA ASP A 206 14.62 17.52 4.87
C ASP A 206 15.10 17.54 3.41
N ASN A 207 15.54 16.40 2.90
CA ASN A 207 15.92 16.24 1.50
C ASN A 207 14.71 16.42 0.59
N TYR A 208 13.59 15.73 0.86
CA TYR A 208 12.35 15.93 0.11
C TYR A 208 11.84 17.37 0.20
N GLY A 209 11.90 18.00 1.37
CA GLY A 209 11.53 19.41 1.56
C GLY A 209 12.44 20.40 0.84
N SER A 210 13.63 19.98 0.41
CA SER A 210 14.56 20.79 -0.38
C SER A 210 14.33 20.69 -1.89
N VAL A 211 13.52 19.73 -2.35
CA VAL A 211 13.22 19.53 -3.77
C VAL A 211 12.21 20.56 -4.25
N ARG A 212 12.49 21.19 -5.40
CA ARG A 212 11.50 21.98 -6.12
C ARG A 212 10.66 21.04 -6.99
N TRP A 213 9.45 20.76 -6.55
CA TRP A 213 8.54 19.85 -7.25
C TRP A 213 7.99 20.49 -8.53
N SER A 214 8.34 19.91 -9.67
CA SER A 214 7.64 20.11 -10.94
C SER A 214 7.04 18.76 -11.39
N PRO A 215 6.16 18.75 -12.42
CA PRO A 215 5.64 17.50 -12.98
C PRO A 215 6.74 16.51 -13.39
N LEU A 216 7.89 17.00 -13.84
CA LEU A 216 9.03 16.15 -14.21
C LEU A 216 9.65 15.46 -12.98
N GLU A 217 9.90 16.19 -11.90
CA GLU A 217 10.49 15.68 -10.65
C GLU A 217 9.56 14.70 -9.95
N ALA A 218 8.25 14.97 -9.97
CA ALA A 218 7.24 14.04 -9.49
C ALA A 218 7.23 12.75 -10.32
N SER A 219 7.24 12.85 -11.65
CA SER A 219 7.29 11.68 -12.54
C SER A 219 8.56 10.87 -12.36
N LEU A 220 9.70 11.53 -12.19
CA LEU A 220 10.99 10.89 -11.90
C LEU A 220 10.94 10.13 -10.58
N LEU A 221 10.37 10.72 -9.52
CA LEU A 221 10.22 10.06 -8.24
C LEU A 221 9.35 8.80 -8.34
N SER A 222 8.21 8.88 -9.04
CA SER A 222 7.35 7.73 -9.32
C SER A 222 8.15 6.61 -9.98
N LYS A 223 8.94 6.93 -11.01
CA LYS A 223 9.76 5.95 -11.72
C LYS A 223 10.84 5.33 -10.84
N VAL A 224 11.43 6.12 -9.94
CA VAL A 224 12.40 5.63 -8.96
C VAL A 224 11.74 4.61 -8.03
N TYR A 225 10.53 4.87 -7.51
CA TYR A 225 9.84 3.89 -6.67
C TYR A 225 9.47 2.60 -7.41
N GLU A 226 9.14 2.67 -8.70
CA GLU A 226 8.81 1.48 -9.50
C GLU A 226 10.02 0.57 -9.81
N GLU A 227 11.18 1.17 -10.08
CA GLU A 227 12.32 0.45 -10.69
C GLU A 227 13.43 0.10 -9.70
N THR A 228 13.43 0.68 -8.49
CA THR A 228 14.53 0.50 -7.56
C THR A 228 14.30 -0.61 -6.54
N PRO A 229 15.38 -1.20 -6.00
CA PRO A 229 15.29 -2.19 -4.93
C PRO A 229 14.60 -1.67 -3.67
N LEU A 230 14.03 -2.60 -2.92
CA LEU A 230 13.22 -2.40 -1.74
C LEU A 230 14.01 -2.60 -0.44
N SER A 231 13.58 -1.91 0.60
CA SER A 231 13.76 -2.29 2.00
C SER A 231 12.51 -3.04 2.45
N MET A 232 12.66 -4.24 3.01
CA MET A 232 11.56 -5.11 3.44
C MET A 232 11.46 -5.19 4.96
N GLN A 233 10.23 -5.06 5.46
CA GLN A 233 9.85 -5.45 6.81
C GLN A 233 9.07 -6.76 6.77
N CYS A 234 9.81 -7.85 6.96
CA CYS A 234 9.27 -9.20 7.17
C CYS A 234 9.37 -9.52 8.67
N ASN A 235 8.39 -9.08 9.46
CA ASN A 235 8.45 -9.14 10.93
C ASN A 235 7.44 -10.11 11.53
N ARG A 236 7.89 -10.73 12.61
CA ARG A 236 7.10 -11.64 13.45
C ARG A 236 6.26 -10.85 14.46
N SER A 237 5.25 -11.51 15.04
CA SER A 237 4.44 -10.95 16.14
C SER A 237 5.22 -10.59 17.41
N ASP A 238 6.46 -11.05 17.57
CA ASP A 238 7.34 -10.67 18.69
C ASP A 238 8.20 -9.43 18.38
N GLY A 239 7.97 -8.77 17.23
CA GLY A 239 8.69 -7.60 16.76
C GLY A 239 10.05 -7.91 16.11
N ARG A 240 10.48 -9.17 16.05
CA ARG A 240 11.75 -9.57 15.42
C ARG A 240 11.55 -9.82 13.92
N ARG A 241 12.61 -9.62 13.15
CA ARG A 241 12.63 -9.98 11.71
C ARG A 241 12.77 -11.49 11.53
N PHE A 242 12.19 -12.02 10.46
CA PHE A 242 12.57 -13.34 9.96
C PHE A 242 14.03 -13.32 9.48
N GLN A 243 14.68 -14.48 9.44
CA GLN A 243 16.03 -14.60 8.90
C GLN A 243 16.03 -14.35 7.39
N GLY A 244 16.88 -13.45 6.91
CA GLY A 244 17.01 -13.11 5.49
C GLY A 244 17.68 -11.74 5.29
N GLU A 245 18.14 -11.50 4.07
CA GLU A 245 18.61 -10.18 3.63
C GLU A 245 17.42 -9.39 3.08
N TRP A 246 17.01 -8.37 3.83
CA TRP A 246 15.78 -7.61 3.57
C TRP A 246 16.04 -6.22 2.97
N GLU A 247 17.29 -5.80 2.85
CA GLU A 247 17.68 -4.54 2.22
C GLU A 247 18.19 -4.79 0.80
N GLY A 248 17.74 -3.99 -0.17
CA GLY A 248 18.12 -4.16 -1.57
C GLY A 248 17.41 -5.32 -2.26
N ALA A 249 16.27 -5.77 -1.73
CA ALA A 249 15.47 -6.83 -2.34
C ALA A 249 14.84 -6.37 -3.66
N PRO A 250 14.73 -7.23 -4.69
CA PRO A 250 14.07 -6.86 -5.93
C PRO A 250 12.56 -6.66 -5.72
N GLY A 251 11.97 -5.70 -6.43
CA GLY A 251 10.52 -5.57 -6.52
C GLY A 251 9.87 -6.75 -7.22
N ILE A 252 8.55 -6.91 -7.03
CA ILE A 252 7.76 -7.96 -7.69
C ILE A 252 7.75 -7.70 -9.21
N LYS A 253 8.27 -8.65 -9.98
CA LYS A 253 8.23 -8.59 -11.45
C LYS A 253 6.96 -9.26 -11.96
N VAL A 254 6.04 -8.47 -12.52
CA VAL A 254 4.83 -8.99 -13.17
C VAL A 254 5.21 -9.53 -14.55
N GLN A 255 5.19 -10.85 -14.72
CA GLN A 255 5.49 -11.48 -16.01
C GLN A 255 4.21 -11.69 -16.82
N ILE A 256 3.14 -12.14 -16.15
CA ILE A 256 1.85 -12.43 -16.78
C ILE A 256 0.77 -11.68 -16.00
N PRO A 257 0.36 -10.47 -16.44
CA PRO A 257 -0.69 -9.72 -15.77
C PRO A 257 -2.07 -10.36 -16.01
N LEU A 258 -3.04 -10.03 -15.16
CA LEU A 258 -4.44 -10.37 -15.43
C LEU A 258 -4.95 -9.63 -16.67
N PRO A 259 -5.84 -10.26 -17.46
CA PRO A 259 -6.52 -9.55 -18.54
C PRO A 259 -7.35 -8.40 -17.95
N PRO A 260 -7.50 -7.28 -18.67
CA PRO A 260 -8.37 -6.20 -18.23
C PRO A 260 -9.81 -6.71 -18.06
N PRO A 261 -10.56 -6.19 -17.08
CA PRO A 261 -11.96 -6.56 -16.91
C PRO A 261 -12.74 -6.29 -18.19
N THR A 262 -13.60 -7.22 -18.58
CA THR A 262 -14.45 -7.07 -19.76
C THR A 262 -15.37 -5.87 -19.58
N ARG A 263 -15.34 -4.92 -20.53
CA ARG A 263 -16.24 -3.77 -20.49
C ARG A 263 -17.66 -4.25 -20.78
N PRO A 264 -18.65 -4.00 -19.90
CA PRO A 264 -20.04 -4.42 -20.14
C PRO A 264 -20.64 -3.86 -21.43
N CYS A 265 -20.08 -2.76 -21.96
CA CYS A 265 -20.53 -2.13 -23.19
C CYS A 265 -20.37 -3.00 -24.44
N GLU A 266 -19.48 -4.00 -24.44
CA GLU A 266 -19.28 -4.91 -25.59
C GLU A 266 -20.28 -6.07 -25.62
N GLN A 267 -21.10 -6.24 -24.57
CA GLN A 267 -22.11 -7.29 -24.52
C GLN A 267 -23.48 -6.87 -25.09
N TYR A 268 -23.68 -5.58 -25.39
CA TYR A 268 -24.89 -5.12 -26.06
C TYR A 268 -24.74 -5.31 -27.58
N THR A 269 -25.21 -6.45 -28.08
CA THR A 269 -25.32 -6.67 -29.52
C THR A 269 -26.34 -5.70 -30.13
N ALA A 270 -26.29 -5.49 -31.44
CA ALA A 270 -27.24 -4.62 -32.15
C ALA A 270 -28.72 -5.07 -31.99
N GLU A 271 -28.96 -6.31 -31.59
CA GLU A 271 -30.29 -6.85 -31.28
C GLU A 271 -30.87 -6.27 -29.97
N ASP A 272 -30.05 -6.05 -28.95
CA ASP A 272 -30.51 -5.46 -27.68
C ASP A 272 -30.90 -3.98 -27.82
N ARG A 273 -30.28 -3.27 -28.77
CA ARG A 273 -30.66 -1.89 -29.12
C ARG A 273 -32.00 -1.81 -29.83
N ARG A 274 -32.40 -2.84 -30.59
CA ARG A 274 -33.71 -2.87 -31.28
C ARG A 274 -34.86 -3.18 -30.34
N LYS A 275 -34.65 -3.99 -29.30
CA LYS A 275 -35.70 -4.35 -28.33
C LYS A 275 -36.11 -3.22 -27.39
N ARG A 276 -35.25 -2.22 -27.16
CA ARG A 276 -35.61 -1.03 -26.35
C ARG A 276 -36.39 0.03 -27.10
N VAL A 277 -36.41 0.00 -28.44
CA VAL A 277 -37.15 1.00 -29.23
C VAL A 277 -38.59 0.56 -29.49
N SER A 278 -38.92 -0.74 -29.38
CA SER A 278 -40.28 -1.25 -29.63
C SER A 278 -41.13 -1.48 -28.38
N SER A 279 -40.68 -1.07 -27.19
CA SER A 279 -41.45 -1.17 -25.94
C SER A 279 -42.04 0.17 -25.48
N ASP A 280 -41.81 1.24 -26.24
CA ASP A 280 -42.35 2.58 -26.01
C ASP A 280 -43.32 3.01 -27.14
N GLU A 281 -44.19 2.08 -27.59
CA GLU A 281 -45.42 2.37 -28.35
C GLU A 281 -46.60 1.55 -27.80
#